data_AF-A0A4R2IIF8-F1
#
_entry.id   AF-A0A4R2IIF8-F1
#
_cell.length_a   1.000
_cell.length_b   1.000
_cell.length_c   1.000
_cell.angle_alpha   90.00
_cell.angle_beta   90.00
_cell.angle_gamma   90.00
#
_symmetry.space_group_name_H-M   'P 1'
#
loop_
_entity.id
_entity.type
_entity.pdbx_description
1 polymer ?
#
loop_
_entity_poly.entity_id
_entity_poly.type
_entity_poly.pdbx_seq_one_letter_code
_entity_poly.pdbx_strand_id
1 'polypeptide(L)'
;MTDAVHGGTEWVPRFGMLEELPSGHAAVIRGLFKLAAFVADHPELHVPSVRAVLWPPSRNEDFEAACREVDQVGAVLGAEPELNNGHYAVTTGFGPVEVTSFAISSDTMAAHTAHMSYADNVQPEQVSEFDESAPVAGVVR
;
A
#
# COMPACT_ATOMS: atom_id res chain seq x y z
N MET A 1 -29.07 9.85 -36.89
CA MET A 1 -28.76 9.76 -35.46
C MET A 1 -27.66 8.73 -35.32
N THR A 2 -26.43 9.17 -35.63
CA THR A 2 -25.21 8.37 -35.62
C THR A 2 -24.40 8.85 -34.44
N ASP A 3 -24.19 7.94 -33.50
CA ASP A 3 -23.46 8.17 -32.28
C ASP A 3 -22.00 8.51 -32.63
N ALA A 4 -21.59 9.72 -32.30
CA ALA A 4 -20.22 10.15 -32.46
C ALA A 4 -19.43 9.54 -31.30
N VAL A 5 -18.71 8.46 -31.59
CA VAL A 5 -17.64 7.95 -30.73
C VAL A 5 -16.65 9.10 -30.53
N HIS A 6 -16.79 9.80 -29.41
CA HIS A 6 -15.79 10.75 -28.96
C HIS A 6 -14.55 9.92 -28.65
N GLY A 7 -13.57 10.00 -29.56
CA GLY A 7 -12.26 9.39 -29.40
C GLY A 7 -11.75 9.68 -28.00
N GLY A 8 -11.61 8.62 -27.21
CA GLY A 8 -11.08 8.67 -25.86
C GLY A 8 -9.74 9.41 -25.90
N THR A 9 -9.72 10.54 -25.22
CA THR A 9 -8.57 11.37 -24.89
C THR A 9 -7.26 10.58 -24.86
N GLU A 10 -6.46 10.85 -25.88
CA GLU A 10 -5.06 10.54 -26.11
C GLU A 10 -4.22 10.82 -24.85
N TRP A 11 -4.23 9.92 -23.88
CA TRP A 11 -3.26 9.95 -22.79
C TRP A 11 -1.95 9.38 -23.33
N VAL A 12 -1.12 10.23 -23.90
CA VAL A 12 0.28 9.94 -24.17
C VAL A 12 1.10 10.65 -23.11
N PRO A 13 1.80 9.92 -22.23
CA PRO A 13 2.66 10.56 -21.26
C PRO A 13 3.73 11.38 -21.98
N ARG A 14 3.86 12.67 -21.63
CA ARG A 14 4.97 13.52 -22.06
C ARG A 14 6.20 13.26 -21.20
N PHE A 15 6.64 12.01 -21.13
CA PHE A 15 7.99 11.73 -20.67
C PHE A 15 8.89 11.86 -21.90
N GLY A 16 10.05 12.50 -21.76
CA GLY A 16 11.11 12.39 -22.77
C GLY A 16 11.59 10.94 -22.89
N MET A 17 12.78 10.74 -23.43
CA MET A 17 13.39 9.40 -23.43
C MET A 17 13.56 8.93 -21.97
N LEU A 18 13.02 7.76 -21.61
CA LEU A 18 13.11 7.23 -20.23
C LEU A 18 14.56 7.04 -19.78
N GLU A 19 15.48 6.96 -20.74
CA GLU A 19 16.93 6.89 -20.59
C GLU A 19 17.54 8.17 -20.01
N GLU A 20 16.84 9.30 -20.09
CA GLU A 20 17.28 10.59 -19.51
C GLU A 20 16.90 10.72 -18.03
N LEU A 21 16.02 9.85 -17.53
CA LEU A 21 15.61 9.85 -16.13
C LEU A 21 16.61 9.07 -15.26
N PRO A 22 16.73 9.40 -13.96
CA PRO A 22 17.45 8.55 -13.02
C PRO A 22 16.91 7.12 -13.07
N SER A 23 17.80 6.13 -12.99
CA SER A 23 17.48 4.71 -13.22
C SER A 23 16.31 4.19 -12.39
N GLY A 24 16.18 4.65 -11.14
CA GLY A 24 15.04 4.34 -10.26
C GLY A 24 13.71 4.84 -10.79
N HIS A 25 13.65 6.07 -11.29
CA HIS A 25 12.43 6.65 -11.88
C HIS A 25 12.02 5.89 -13.14
N ALA A 26 12.99 5.61 -14.02
CA ALA A 26 12.75 4.83 -15.23
C ALA A 26 12.25 3.41 -14.92
N ALA A 27 12.77 2.76 -13.86
CA ALA A 27 12.33 1.44 -13.43
C ALA A 27 10.90 1.44 -12.90
N VAL A 28 10.52 2.42 -12.08
CA VAL A 28 9.14 2.58 -11.59
C VAL A 28 8.18 2.78 -12.75
N ILE A 29 8.49 3.68 -13.69
CA ILE A 29 7.65 3.93 -14.87
C ILE A 29 7.45 2.66 -15.70
N ARG A 30 8.52 1.89 -15.95
CA ARG A 30 8.41 0.59 -16.65
C ARG A 30 7.52 -0.40 -15.90
N GLY A 31 7.62 -0.46 -14.58
CA GLY A 31 6.75 -1.31 -13.75
C GLY A 31 5.28 -0.93 -13.86
N LEU A 32 4.97 0.36 -13.83
CA LEU A 32 3.61 0.88 -13.98
C LEU A 32 3.03 0.56 -15.36
N PHE A 33 3.82 0.66 -16.43
CA PHE A 33 3.36 0.25 -17.76
C PHE A 33 3.07 -1.26 -17.85
N LYS A 34 3.89 -2.09 -17.21
CA LYS A 34 3.61 -3.53 -17.13
C LYS A 34 2.33 -3.83 -16.37
N LEU A 35 2.07 -3.12 -15.27
CA LEU A 35 0.82 -3.24 -14.53
C LEU A 35 -0.39 -2.78 -15.37
N ALA A 36 -0.26 -1.67 -16.08
CA ALA A 36 -1.31 -1.18 -16.98
C ALA A 36 -1.63 -2.20 -18.08
N ALA A 37 -0.59 -2.81 -18.69
CA ALA A 37 -0.75 -3.88 -19.67
C ALA A 37 -1.46 -5.09 -19.06
N PHE A 38 -1.05 -5.54 -17.88
CA PHE A 38 -1.70 -6.65 -17.17
C PHE A 38 -3.20 -6.39 -16.92
N VAL A 39 -3.57 -5.18 -16.48
CA VAL A 39 -4.98 -4.81 -16.26
C VAL A 39 -5.77 -4.79 -17.57
N ALA A 40 -5.15 -4.33 -18.67
CA ALA A 40 -5.80 -4.32 -19.98
C ALA A 40 -5.98 -5.73 -20.58
N ASP A 41 -5.01 -6.61 -20.35
CA ASP A 41 -5.02 -7.99 -20.86
C ASP A 41 -5.96 -8.93 -20.07
N HIS A 42 -6.35 -8.53 -18.85
CA HIS A 42 -7.18 -9.33 -17.94
C HIS A 42 -8.44 -8.58 -17.46
N PRO A 43 -9.36 -8.16 -18.36
CA PRO A 43 -10.57 -7.42 -17.99
C PRO A 43 -11.58 -8.24 -17.16
N GLU A 44 -11.42 -9.56 -17.09
CA GLU A 44 -12.19 -10.46 -16.24
C GLU A 44 -11.88 -10.32 -14.74
N LEU A 45 -10.75 -9.72 -14.39
CA LEU A 45 -10.34 -9.52 -13.00
C LEU A 45 -10.91 -8.21 -12.43
N HIS A 46 -11.03 -8.15 -11.11
CA HIS A 46 -11.38 -6.89 -10.44
C HIS A 46 -10.29 -5.84 -10.66
N VAL A 47 -10.70 -4.59 -10.83
CA VAL A 47 -9.79 -3.46 -10.98
C VAL A 47 -8.92 -3.33 -9.73
N PRO A 48 -7.58 -3.33 -9.85
CA PRO A 48 -6.70 -3.22 -8.70
C PRO A 48 -6.73 -1.81 -8.12
N SER A 49 -6.64 -1.73 -6.78
CA SER A 49 -6.21 -0.52 -6.09
C SER A 49 -4.69 -0.52 -6.00
N VAL A 50 -4.06 0.61 -6.33
CA VAL A 50 -2.59 0.76 -6.31
C VAL A 50 -2.24 1.84 -5.32
N ARG A 51 -1.29 1.56 -4.42
CA ARG A 51 -0.79 2.55 -3.46
C ARG A 51 0.72 2.73 -3.61
N ALA A 52 1.14 3.93 -4.01
CA ALA A 52 2.53 4.33 -4.06
C ALA A 52 2.88 5.12 -2.78
N VAL A 53 3.95 4.71 -2.10
CA VAL A 53 4.41 5.37 -0.88
C VAL A 53 5.74 6.07 -1.14
N LEU A 54 5.78 7.37 -0.91
CA LEU A 54 6.98 8.19 -0.92
C LEU A 54 7.50 8.29 0.51
N TRP A 55 8.58 7.59 0.80
CA TRP A 55 9.16 7.56 2.14
C TRP A 55 10.04 8.78 2.39
N PRO A 56 9.77 9.57 3.45
CA PRO A 56 10.69 10.61 3.89
C PRO A 56 12.08 10.01 4.18
N PRO A 57 13.17 10.52 3.60
CA PRO A 57 14.53 10.10 3.96
C PRO A 57 14.79 10.11 5.48
N SER A 58 14.27 11.13 6.18
CA SER A 58 14.49 11.34 7.61
C SER A 58 13.56 10.52 8.52
N ARG A 59 12.72 9.62 7.96
CA ARG A 59 11.63 8.92 8.67
C ARG A 59 12.02 8.13 9.93
N ASN A 60 13.30 7.76 10.07
CA ASN A 60 13.81 6.97 11.20
C ASN A 60 14.75 7.77 12.12
N GLU A 61 14.95 9.05 11.83
CA GLU A 61 15.97 9.87 12.49
C GLU A 61 15.32 10.98 13.31
N ASP A 62 14.47 11.78 12.67
CA ASP A 62 13.83 12.94 13.27
C ASP A 62 12.43 13.12 12.68
N PHE A 63 11.43 13.10 13.57
CA PHE A 63 10.04 13.29 13.19
C PHE A 63 9.79 14.68 12.59
N GLU A 64 10.41 15.73 13.12
CA GLU A 64 10.21 17.09 12.60
C GLU A 64 10.84 17.24 11.21
N ALA A 65 12.03 16.68 10.99
CA ALA A 65 12.63 16.60 9.66
C ALA A 65 11.76 15.79 8.67
N ALA A 66 11.24 14.64 9.09
CA ALA A 66 10.35 13.84 8.27
C ALA A 66 9.04 14.58 7.93
N CYS A 67 8.46 15.33 8.87
CA CYS A 67 7.29 16.17 8.60
C CYS A 67 7.57 17.23 7.53
N ARG A 68 8.73 17.90 7.59
CA ARG A 68 9.12 18.88 6.55
C ARG A 68 9.27 18.24 5.17
N GLU A 69 9.71 16.99 5.09
CA GLU A 69 9.77 16.24 3.83
C GLU A 69 8.37 15.84 3.33
N VAL A 70 7.44 15.52 4.25
CA VAL A 70 6.01 15.32 3.93
C VAL A 70 5.40 16.61 3.38
N ASP A 71 5.70 17.77 3.96
CA ASP A 71 5.23 19.09 3.48
C ASP A 71 5.71 19.36 2.05
N GLN A 72 6.96 19.05 1.74
CA GLN A 72 7.51 19.20 0.39
C GLN A 72 6.77 18.33 -0.62
N VAL A 73 6.44 17.09 -0.24
CA VAL A 73 5.63 16.21 -1.09
C VAL A 73 4.21 16.77 -1.24
N GLY A 74 3.59 17.25 -0.15
CA GLY A 74 2.25 17.83 -0.17
C GLY A 74 2.16 19.04 -1.09
N ALA A 75 3.15 19.93 -1.05
CA ALA A 75 3.25 21.08 -1.95
C ALA A 75 3.32 20.67 -3.44
N VAL A 76 4.02 19.58 -3.77
CA VAL A 76 4.07 19.04 -5.14
C VAL A 76 2.76 18.36 -5.53
N LEU A 77 2.11 17.66 -4.60
CA LEU A 77 0.83 16.98 -4.83
C LEU A 77 -0.36 17.95 -4.83
N GLY A 78 -0.18 19.18 -4.36
CA GLY A 78 -1.26 20.16 -4.18
C GLY A 78 -2.24 19.77 -3.07
N ALA A 79 -1.77 19.07 -2.04
CA ALA A 79 -2.57 18.61 -0.91
C ALA A 79 -1.88 18.95 0.41
N GLU A 80 -2.68 19.30 1.41
CA GLU A 80 -2.19 19.62 2.76
C GLU A 80 -2.04 18.34 3.58
N PRO A 81 -0.92 18.14 4.31
CA PRO A 81 -0.78 17.02 5.21
C PRO A 81 -1.63 17.18 6.48
N GLU A 82 -2.05 16.05 7.05
CA GLU A 82 -2.83 15.99 8.28
C GLU A 82 -2.13 15.15 9.35
N LEU A 83 -2.26 15.56 10.62
CA LEU A 83 -1.78 14.80 11.77
C LEU A 83 -2.92 13.99 12.38
N ASN A 84 -2.88 12.67 12.26
CA ASN A 84 -3.88 11.75 12.79
C ASN A 84 -3.21 10.58 13.53
N ASN A 85 -3.51 10.39 14.83
CA ASN A 85 -2.96 9.30 15.65
C ASN A 85 -1.42 9.17 15.60
N GLY A 86 -0.73 10.31 15.55
CA GLY A 86 0.73 10.37 15.45
C GLY A 86 1.30 10.01 14.07
N HIS A 87 0.44 9.90 13.05
CA HIS A 87 0.84 9.86 11.64
C HIS A 87 0.62 11.24 11.05
N TYR A 88 1.70 11.88 10.58
CA TYR A 88 1.62 13.09 9.79
C TYR A 88 1.71 12.70 8.31
N ALA A 89 0.63 12.87 7.56
CA ALA A 89 0.51 12.26 6.22
C ALA A 89 -0.18 13.17 5.23
N VAL A 90 0.27 13.11 3.97
CA VAL A 90 -0.45 13.65 2.82
C VAL A 90 -0.78 12.52 1.85
N THR A 91 -2.00 12.52 1.35
CA THR A 91 -2.49 11.50 0.41
C THR A 91 -3.29 12.15 -0.71
N THR A 92 -2.99 11.79 -1.95
CA THR A 92 -3.72 12.23 -3.15
C THR A 92 -4.00 11.04 -4.06
N GLY A 93 -5.16 11.07 -4.73
CA GLY A 93 -5.55 10.07 -5.72
C GLY A 93 -5.35 10.54 -7.17
N PHE A 94 -4.81 9.65 -8.01
CA PHE A 94 -4.84 9.71 -9.46
C PHE A 94 -5.81 8.65 -9.99
N GLY A 95 -7.11 8.83 -9.74
CA GLY A 95 -8.12 7.79 -9.95
C GLY A 95 -7.96 6.67 -8.92
N PRO A 96 -7.87 5.38 -9.30
CA PRO A 96 -7.69 4.25 -8.38
C PRO A 96 -6.26 4.10 -7.83
N VAL A 97 -5.35 4.99 -8.24
CA VAL A 97 -3.96 5.02 -7.76
C VAL A 97 -3.83 6.06 -6.66
N GLU A 98 -3.48 5.62 -5.46
CA GLU A 98 -3.18 6.48 -4.32
C GLU A 98 -1.68 6.76 -4.24
N VAL A 99 -1.30 8.01 -3.99
CA VAL A 99 0.06 8.41 -3.62
C VAL A 99 0.03 8.98 -2.21
N THR A 100 0.83 8.40 -1.32
CA THR A 100 0.96 8.85 0.07
C THR A 100 2.41 9.15 0.42
N SER A 101 2.65 10.21 1.19
CA SER A 101 3.86 10.39 2.00
C SER A 101 3.46 10.55 3.46
N PHE A 102 4.22 9.95 4.39
CA PHE A 102 3.91 10.08 5.81
C PHE A 102 5.13 9.93 6.72
N ALA A 103 5.06 10.59 7.87
CA ALA A 103 5.95 10.45 9.01
C ALA A 103 5.17 9.89 10.21
N ILE A 104 5.82 9.07 11.04
CA ILE A 104 5.22 8.51 12.25
C ILE A 104 6.02 9.03 13.45
N SER A 105 5.33 9.52 14.48
CA SER A 105 5.97 9.99 15.69
C SER A 105 6.70 8.86 16.43
N SER A 106 7.71 9.23 17.23
CA SER A 106 8.45 8.28 18.08
C SER A 106 7.52 7.54 19.04
N ASP A 107 6.53 8.23 19.60
CA ASP A 107 5.60 7.65 20.57
C ASP A 107 4.70 6.62 19.91
N THR A 108 4.19 6.91 18.72
CA THR A 108 3.39 5.95 17.94
C THR A 108 4.24 4.75 17.50
N MET A 109 5.50 4.96 17.09
CA MET A 109 6.42 3.88 16.77
C MET A 109 6.77 3.02 18.00
N ALA A 110 6.96 3.63 19.16
CA ALA A 110 7.20 2.92 20.41
C ALA A 110 5.98 2.10 20.84
N ALA A 111 4.78 2.68 20.75
CA ALA A 111 3.53 1.97 21.00
C ALA A 111 3.34 0.79 20.03
N HIS A 112 3.61 0.99 18.74
CA HIS A 112 3.57 -0.09 17.75
C HIS A 112 4.59 -1.18 18.07
N THR A 113 5.82 -0.82 18.43
CA THR A 113 6.87 -1.77 18.79
C THR A 113 6.50 -2.58 20.04
N ALA A 114 5.93 -1.94 21.06
CA ALA A 114 5.44 -2.60 22.26
C ALA A 114 4.25 -3.54 21.96
N HIS A 115 3.37 -3.14 21.04
CA HIS A 115 2.27 -4.00 20.58
C HIS A 115 2.81 -5.23 19.83
N MET A 116 3.73 -5.01 18.88
CA MET A 116 4.33 -6.08 18.07
C MET A 116 5.20 -7.03 18.91
N SER A 117 5.82 -6.56 19.99
CA SER A 117 6.61 -7.43 20.88
C SER A 117 5.73 -8.38 21.72
N TYR A 118 4.44 -8.07 21.87
CA TYR A 118 3.47 -8.95 22.50
C TYR A 118 2.68 -9.81 21.49
N ALA A 119 2.83 -9.56 20.19
CA ALA A 119 2.14 -10.34 19.17
C ALA A 119 2.47 -11.83 19.31
N ASP A 120 1.46 -12.67 19.10
CA ASP A 120 1.55 -14.14 19.16
C ASP A 120 1.89 -14.76 20.53
N ASN A 121 2.01 -13.97 21.61
CA ASN A 121 2.26 -14.52 22.95
C ASN A 121 1.06 -15.30 23.54
N VAL A 122 -0.15 -15.07 23.03
CA VAL A 122 -1.36 -15.80 23.42
C VAL A 122 -1.88 -16.54 22.21
N GLN A 123 -1.88 -17.87 22.28
CA GLN A 123 -2.42 -18.74 21.25
C GLN A 123 -3.69 -19.42 21.77
N PRO A 124 -4.74 -19.55 20.94
CA PRO A 124 -5.88 -20.36 21.32
C PRO A 124 -5.45 -21.81 21.53
N GLU A 125 -6.03 -22.47 22.54
CA GLU A 125 -5.86 -23.90 22.70
C GLU A 125 -6.28 -24.61 21.42
N GLN A 126 -5.40 -25.45 20.89
CA GLN A 126 -5.76 -26.29 19.75
C GLN A 126 -6.73 -27.35 20.23
N VAL A 127 -8.00 -27.20 19.88
CA VAL A 127 -8.99 -28.26 20.06
C VAL A 127 -8.64 -29.36 19.04
N SER A 128 -8.03 -30.44 19.52
CA SER A 128 -7.82 -31.63 18.70
C SER A 128 -9.16 -32.32 18.48
N GLU A 129 -9.89 -31.93 17.42
CA GLU A 129 -11.11 -32.63 16.97
C GLU A 129 -10.77 -33.93 16.21
N PHE A 130 -10.00 -34.85 16.79
CA PHE A 130 -9.92 -36.25 16.33
C PHE A 130 -9.47 -37.18 17.48
N ASP A 131 -10.26 -37.26 18.55
CA ASP A 131 -10.24 -38.45 19.41
C ASP A 131 -11.37 -39.39 18.97
N GLU A 132 -11.15 -40.08 17.84
CA GLU A 132 -11.99 -41.17 17.38
C GLU A 132 -11.43 -42.51 17.91
N SER A 133 -11.22 -42.62 19.22
CA SER A 133 -10.81 -43.87 19.87
C SER A 133 -11.74 -44.28 21.01
N ALA A 134 -13.02 -44.49 20.68
CA ALA A 134 -13.95 -45.21 21.53
C ALA A 134 -13.48 -46.67 21.76
N PRO A 135 -13.47 -47.21 22.99
CA PRO A 135 -13.41 -48.64 23.18
C PRO A 135 -14.82 -49.24 23.00
N VAL A 136 -14.98 -50.07 21.97
CA VAL A 136 -16.16 -50.96 21.84
C VAL A 136 -16.07 -52.00 22.95
N ALA A 137 -16.81 -51.81 24.03
CA ALA A 137 -16.89 -52.79 25.11
C ALA A 137 -17.67 -54.03 24.61
N GLY A 138 -16.93 -55.14 24.46
CA GLY A 138 -17.46 -56.43 24.05
C GLY A 138 -18.43 -57.01 25.09
N VAL A 139 -19.59 -57.46 24.60
CA VAL A 139 -20.52 -58.34 25.30
C VAL A 139 -19.87 -59.70 25.49
N VAL A 140 -19.77 -60.18 26.73
CA VAL A 140 -19.49 -61.59 27.04
C VAL A 140 -20.71 -62.17 27.76
N ARG A 141 -21.19 -63.30 27.22
CA ARG A 141 -22.28 -64.13 27.75
C ARG A 141 -21.89 -64.86 29.02
#